data_AF-A0A9W5VC86-F1
#
_entry.id   AF-A0A9W5VC86-F1
#
_cell.length_a   1.000
_cell.length_b   1.000
_cell.length_c   1.000
_cell.angle_alpha   90.00
_cell.angle_beta   90.00
_cell.angle_gamma   90.00
#
_symmetry.space_group_name_H-M   'P 1'
#
loop_
_entity.id
_entity.type
_entity.pdbx_description
1 polymer ?
#
loop_
_entity_poly.entity_id
_entity_poly.type
_entity_poly.pdbx_seq_one_letter_code
_entity_poly.pdbx_strand_id
1 'polypeptide(L)'
;MLVKEIAIIHDKPIKEINRRINENRIRFMDGIDILDLKSGAFNPPQLLSLGFSNMQIAKSNNIYLLSERGYAKLLKILEDETAWELYDQFVDGYFNMRAKEYQQQVPTDPMSILKLTFEALEGQKQELQHIKSDVKDLRENAPLFAVECDEISNAVKRHGVALLGGKQSNAYQHAGIRGKVYRDIYNQLYREFGVTSHKAIKRGHLALATKIVGAYTLPIVLSEKINIVNSQIKFSEM
;
A
#
# COMPACT_ATOMS: atom_id res chain seq x y z
N MET A 1 -35.58 15.52 14.39
CA MET A 1 -36.18 16.52 13.49
C MET A 1 -37.24 17.32 14.24
N LEU A 2 -37.12 18.65 14.23
CA LEU A 2 -38.07 19.53 14.92
C LEU A 2 -39.39 19.58 14.15
N VAL A 3 -40.53 19.64 14.85
CA VAL A 3 -41.83 19.75 14.18
C VAL A 3 -41.95 20.99 13.30
N LYS A 4 -41.21 22.07 13.59
CA LYS A 4 -41.14 23.24 12.71
C LYS A 4 -40.52 22.93 11.34
N GLU A 5 -39.56 22.00 11.28
CA GLU A 5 -38.91 21.56 10.04
C GLU A 5 -39.84 20.64 9.26
N ILE A 6 -40.51 19.72 9.97
CA ILE A 6 -41.53 18.82 9.40
C ILE A 6 -42.68 19.63 8.78
N ALA A 7 -43.12 20.68 9.46
CA ALA A 7 -44.13 21.60 8.96
C ALA A 7 -43.73 22.23 7.62
N ILE A 8 -42.45 22.59 7.45
CA ILE A 8 -41.91 23.12 6.19
C ILE A 8 -41.88 22.02 5.11
N ILE A 9 -41.44 20.81 5.46
CA ILE A 9 -41.35 19.67 4.52
C ILE A 9 -42.73 19.33 3.93
N HIS A 10 -43.76 19.29 4.77
CA HIS A 10 -45.12 18.91 4.36
C HIS A 10 -45.98 20.09 3.88
N ASP A 11 -45.42 21.30 3.79
CA ASP A 11 -46.14 22.55 3.49
C ASP A 11 -47.42 22.72 4.34
N LYS A 12 -47.29 22.53 5.66
CA LYS A 12 -48.40 22.64 6.62
C LYS A 12 -48.05 23.59 7.75
N PRO A 13 -49.05 24.30 8.33
CA PRO A 13 -48.81 25.08 9.53
C PRO A 13 -48.32 24.20 10.69
N ILE A 14 -47.35 24.69 11.46
CA ILE A 14 -46.83 24.00 12.68
C ILE A 14 -47.97 23.56 13.60
N LYS A 15 -49.01 24.38 13.73
CA LYS A 15 -50.20 24.09 14.53
C LYS A 15 -50.92 22.83 14.06
N GLU A 16 -51.01 22.59 12.75
CA GLU A 16 -51.65 21.41 12.18
C GLU A 16 -50.83 20.14 12.50
N ILE A 17 -49.51 20.20 12.35
CA ILE A 17 -48.64 19.06 12.71
C ILE A 17 -48.75 18.75 14.21
N ASN A 18 -48.68 19.76 15.07
CA ASN A 18 -48.87 19.59 16.51
C ASN A 18 -50.25 19.02 16.86
N ARG A 19 -51.31 19.45 16.16
CA ARG A 19 -52.67 18.89 16.33
C ARG A 19 -52.68 17.39 16.01
N ARG A 20 -52.13 16.99 14.86
CA ARG A 20 -52.05 15.60 14.42
C ARG A 20 -51.27 14.71 15.40
N ILE A 21 -50.15 15.21 15.91
CA ILE A 21 -49.35 14.52 16.95
C ILE A 21 -50.17 14.34 18.22
N ASN A 22 -50.82 15.39 18.71
CA ASN A 22 -51.56 15.38 19.96
C ASN A 22 -52.81 14.48 19.90
N GLU A 23 -53.54 14.50 18.79
CA GLU A 23 -54.68 13.61 18.55
C GLU A 23 -54.26 12.13 18.49
N ASN A 24 -53.02 11.85 18.12
CA ASN A 24 -52.48 10.49 17.98
C ASN A 24 -51.42 10.19 19.04
N ARG A 25 -51.40 10.92 20.16
CA ARG A 25 -50.29 10.91 21.10
C ARG A 25 -49.97 9.53 21.69
N ILE A 26 -50.99 8.68 21.79
CA ILE A 26 -50.89 7.26 22.22
C ILE A 26 -49.96 6.41 21.33
N ARG A 27 -49.71 6.83 20.08
CA ARG A 27 -48.84 6.12 19.14
C ARG A 27 -47.36 6.43 19.35
N PHE A 28 -47.04 7.51 20.08
CA PHE A 28 -45.68 8.00 20.30
C PHE A 28 -45.21 7.68 21.72
N MET A 29 -44.03 7.07 21.84
CA MET A 29 -43.35 6.87 23.10
C MET A 29 -42.46 8.06 23.44
N ASP A 30 -42.58 8.58 24.65
CA ASP A 30 -41.71 9.65 25.15
C ASP A 30 -40.26 9.20 25.25
N GLY A 31 -39.34 10.09 24.84
CA GLY A 31 -37.90 9.84 24.87
C GLY A 31 -37.39 8.89 23.78
N ILE A 32 -38.27 8.21 23.05
CA ILE A 32 -37.91 7.34 21.92
C ILE A 32 -38.41 7.92 20.59
N ASP A 33 -39.71 8.19 20.49
CA ASP A 33 -40.33 8.70 19.27
C ASP A 33 -40.44 10.22 19.29
N ILE A 34 -40.79 10.78 20.45
CA ILE A 34 -41.11 12.18 20.64
C ILE A 34 -40.51 12.72 21.92
N LEU A 35 -40.10 13.99 21.88
CA LEU A 35 -39.66 14.73 23.04
C LEU A 35 -40.27 16.12 23.03
N ASP A 36 -40.87 16.55 24.14
CA ASP A 36 -41.35 17.92 24.33
C ASP A 36 -40.28 18.78 24.99
N LEU A 37 -39.67 19.64 24.18
CA LEU A 37 -38.61 20.55 24.61
C LEU A 37 -39.12 21.68 25.49
N LYS A 38 -40.44 21.90 25.58
CA LYS A 38 -41.00 22.95 26.44
C LYS A 38 -41.29 22.46 27.86
N SER A 39 -41.73 21.21 28.02
CA SER A 39 -42.06 20.62 29.33
C SER A 39 -40.91 19.84 29.96
N GLY A 40 -39.84 19.57 29.22
CA GLY A 40 -38.60 18.95 29.73
C GLY A 40 -37.64 19.91 30.43
N ALA A 41 -36.46 19.42 30.79
CA ALA A 41 -35.39 20.19 31.47
C ALA A 41 -34.67 21.23 30.57
N PHE A 42 -35.25 21.60 29.43
CA PHE A 42 -34.66 22.55 28.51
C PHE A 42 -35.02 23.99 28.89
N ASN A 43 -34.00 24.83 29.03
CA ASN A 43 -34.17 26.23 29.40
C ASN A 43 -34.35 27.12 28.15
N PRO A 44 -35.02 28.28 28.26
CA PRO A 44 -35.23 29.21 27.14
C PRO A 44 -34.00 29.52 26.27
N PRO A 45 -32.76 29.69 26.81
CA PRO A 45 -31.57 29.91 26.00
C PRO A 45 -31.25 28.78 24.99
N GLN A 46 -31.58 27.53 25.32
CA GLN A 46 -31.35 26.38 24.44
C GLN A 46 -32.38 26.31 23.31
N LEU A 47 -33.60 26.80 23.55
CA LEU A 47 -34.62 26.89 22.51
C LEU A 47 -34.33 28.04 21.53
N LEU A 48 -33.71 29.13 22.01
CA LEU A 48 -33.26 30.22 21.16
C LEU A 48 -32.16 29.76 20.18
N SER A 49 -31.19 28.95 20.62
CA SER A 49 -30.15 28.41 19.74
C SER A 49 -30.69 27.42 18.71
N LEU A 50 -31.81 26.75 19.01
CA LEU A 50 -32.57 25.94 18.06
C LEU A 50 -33.46 26.78 17.13
N GLY A 51 -33.33 28.11 17.14
CA GLY A 51 -33.99 29.03 16.22
C GLY A 51 -35.47 29.29 16.52
N PHE A 52 -35.88 29.19 17.79
CA PHE A 52 -37.18 29.70 18.24
C PHE A 52 -37.01 31.13 18.80
N SER A 53 -38.00 32.00 18.59
CA SER A 53 -38.05 33.31 19.26
C SER A 53 -38.69 33.22 20.64
N ASN A 54 -38.38 34.15 21.53
CA ASN A 54 -39.03 34.26 22.86
C ASN A 54 -40.56 34.28 22.75
N MET A 55 -41.11 34.96 21.73
CA MET A 55 -42.55 35.00 21.49
C MET A 55 -43.12 33.65 21.05
N GLN A 56 -42.41 32.89 20.20
CA GLN A 56 -42.83 31.54 19.81
C GLN A 56 -42.79 30.57 20.98
N ILE A 57 -41.75 30.65 21.81
CA ILE A 57 -41.61 29.82 23.02
C ILE A 57 -42.74 30.11 24.01
N ALA A 58 -43.03 31.39 24.25
CA ALA A 58 -44.10 31.81 25.16
C ALA A 58 -45.49 31.32 24.70
N LYS A 59 -45.82 31.48 23.41
CA LYS A 59 -47.15 31.17 22.85
C LYS A 59 -47.42 29.68 22.59
N SER A 60 -46.39 28.86 22.41
CA SER A 60 -46.57 27.45 22.04
C SER A 60 -46.90 26.59 23.26
N ASN A 61 -47.90 25.71 23.20
CA ASN A 61 -48.15 24.79 24.33
C ASN A 61 -47.09 23.68 24.42
N ASN A 62 -46.59 23.22 23.29
CA ASN A 62 -45.58 22.17 23.18
C ASN A 62 -44.56 22.53 22.10
N ILE A 63 -43.33 22.06 22.25
CA ILE A 63 -42.28 22.17 21.23
C ILE A 63 -41.70 20.77 21.01
N TYR A 64 -42.17 20.08 19.96
CA TYR A 64 -41.81 18.70 19.74
C TYR A 64 -40.57 18.52 18.85
N LEU A 65 -39.75 17.56 19.27
CA LEU A 65 -38.68 16.96 18.50
C LEU A 65 -39.04 15.48 18.28
N LEU A 66 -39.00 15.03 17.03
CA LEU A 66 -39.20 13.63 16.67
C LEU A 66 -37.87 12.95 16.33
N SER A 67 -37.72 11.69 16.75
CA SER A 67 -36.71 10.81 16.15
C SER A 67 -37.14 10.40 14.74
N GLU A 68 -36.27 9.74 13.98
CA GLU A 68 -36.62 9.19 12.67
C GLU A 68 -37.80 8.21 12.77
N ARG A 69 -37.82 7.38 13.83
CA ARG A 69 -38.93 6.47 14.13
C ARG A 69 -40.22 7.23 14.46
N GLY A 70 -40.13 8.29 15.26
CA GLY A 70 -41.28 9.15 15.55
C GLY A 70 -41.81 9.84 14.31
N TYR A 71 -40.92 10.31 13.43
CA TYR A 71 -41.31 10.92 12.17
C TYR A 71 -41.98 9.91 11.24
N ALA A 72 -41.45 8.69 11.10
CA ALA A 72 -42.08 7.62 10.32
C ALA A 72 -43.51 7.29 10.81
N LYS A 73 -43.75 7.32 12.13
CA LYS A 73 -45.10 7.19 12.69
C LYS A 73 -46.01 8.37 12.32
N LEU A 74 -45.46 9.59 12.31
CA LEU A 74 -46.18 10.79 11.89
C LEU A 74 -46.53 10.77 10.39
N LEU A 75 -45.66 10.25 9.52
CA LEU A 75 -45.96 10.09 8.09
C LEU A 75 -47.25 9.28 7.88
N LYS A 76 -47.40 8.18 8.63
CA LYS A 76 -48.62 7.35 8.62
C LYS A 76 -49.88 8.10 9.10
N ILE A 77 -49.74 9.20 9.84
CA ILE A 77 -50.86 9.99 10.38
C ILE A 77 -51.20 11.18 9.45
N LEU A 78 -50.21 11.73 8.75
CA LEU A 78 -50.39 12.89 7.87
C LEU A 78 -51.11 12.51 6.58
N GLU A 79 -50.80 11.34 6.02
CA GLU A 79 -51.43 10.78 4.81
C GLU A 79 -51.49 11.77 3.63
N ASP A 80 -50.49 12.65 3.49
CA ASP A 80 -50.33 13.56 2.34
C ASP A 80 -49.34 13.00 1.30
N GLU A 81 -49.30 13.57 0.10
CA GLU A 81 -48.42 13.14 -1.00
C GLU A 81 -46.94 13.08 -0.57
N THR A 82 -46.46 14.12 0.11
CA THR A 82 -45.10 14.15 0.65
C THR A 82 -44.85 13.03 1.68
N ALA A 83 -45.86 12.68 2.47
CA ALA A 83 -45.76 11.58 3.42
C ALA A 83 -45.66 10.22 2.73
N TRP A 84 -46.35 10.02 1.60
CA TRP A 84 -46.21 8.82 0.78
C TRP A 84 -44.83 8.72 0.15
N GLU A 85 -44.33 9.78 -0.48
CA GLU A 85 -43.00 9.81 -1.10
C GLU A 85 -41.89 9.50 -0.08
N LEU A 86 -41.95 10.12 1.11
CA LEU A 86 -40.97 9.87 2.16
C LEU A 86 -41.11 8.47 2.76
N TYR A 87 -42.34 7.94 2.85
CA TYR A 87 -42.56 6.57 3.30
C TYR A 87 -41.93 5.55 2.35
N ASP A 88 -42.09 5.74 1.04
CA ASP A 88 -41.46 4.89 0.02
C ASP A 88 -39.94 4.92 0.14
N GLN A 89 -39.32 6.08 0.38
CA GLN A 89 -37.89 6.18 0.64
C GLN A 89 -37.45 5.40 1.89
N PHE A 90 -38.24 5.42 2.96
CA PHE A 90 -37.96 4.61 4.16
C PHE A 90 -38.06 3.10 3.86
N VAL A 91 -39.06 2.70 3.09
CA VAL A 91 -39.28 1.30 2.68
C VAL A 91 -38.13 0.81 1.79
N ASP A 92 -37.75 1.60 0.78
CA ASP A 92 -36.62 1.31 -0.09
C ASP A 92 -35.31 1.23 0.70
N GLY A 93 -35.09 2.18 1.61
CA GLY A 93 -33.94 2.17 2.51
C GLY A 93 -33.85 0.87 3.33
N TYR A 94 -34.97 0.44 3.92
CA TYR A 94 -35.06 -0.81 4.67
C TYR A 94 -34.73 -2.04 3.81
N PHE A 95 -35.33 -2.16 2.62
CA PHE A 95 -35.08 -3.31 1.75
C PHE A 95 -33.67 -3.32 1.17
N ASN A 96 -33.09 -2.15 0.87
CA ASN A 96 -31.71 -2.04 0.42
C ASN A 96 -30.71 -2.45 1.51
N MET A 97 -30.94 -2.06 2.77
CA MET A 97 -30.12 -2.49 3.90
C MET A 97 -30.23 -4.01 4.11
N ARG A 98 -31.46 -4.54 4.11
CA ARG A 98 -31.72 -5.97 4.27
C ARG A 98 -31.08 -6.81 3.15
N ALA A 99 -31.11 -6.35 1.91
CA ALA A 99 -30.46 -7.03 0.78
C ALA A 99 -28.93 -7.09 0.94
N LYS A 100 -28.31 -6.00 1.42
CA LYS A 100 -26.87 -5.95 1.70
C LYS A 100 -26.46 -6.91 2.82
N GLU A 101 -27.27 -7.04 3.87
CA GLU A 101 -27.04 -8.00 4.95
C GLU A 101 -27.03 -9.45 4.45
N TYR A 102 -27.85 -9.81 3.46
CA TYR A 102 -27.81 -11.14 2.84
C TYR A 102 -26.58 -11.37 1.95
N GLN A 103 -26.03 -10.32 1.34
CA GLN A 103 -24.84 -10.43 0.47
C GLN A 103 -23.53 -10.44 1.27
N GLN A 104 -23.52 -9.97 2.52
CA GLN A 104 -22.34 -9.89 3.39
C GLN A 104 -22.29 -10.95 4.49
N GLN A 105 -23.11 -12.01 4.43
CA GLN A 105 -23.03 -13.06 5.45
C GLN A 105 -21.73 -13.84 5.28
N VAL A 106 -20.78 -13.58 6.19
CA VAL A 106 -19.73 -14.55 6.52
C VAL A 106 -20.45 -15.86 6.83
N PRO A 107 -20.19 -16.96 6.10
CA PRO A 107 -20.84 -18.22 6.36
C PRO A 107 -20.67 -18.61 7.83
N THR A 108 -21.76 -19.00 8.48
CA THR A 108 -21.75 -19.43 9.88
C THR A 108 -21.61 -20.94 10.03
N ASP A 109 -21.79 -21.71 8.94
CA ASP A 109 -21.57 -23.14 8.96
C ASP A 109 -20.06 -23.47 8.90
N PRO A 110 -19.58 -24.46 9.67
CA PRO A 110 -18.14 -24.77 9.76
C PRO A 110 -17.49 -25.12 8.42
N MET A 111 -18.23 -25.71 7.47
CA MET A 111 -17.68 -26.16 6.19
C MET A 111 -17.40 -24.98 5.26
N SER A 112 -18.32 -24.02 5.19
CA SER A 112 -18.14 -22.82 4.38
C SER A 112 -17.05 -21.90 4.96
N ILE A 113 -16.93 -21.82 6.29
CA ILE A 113 -15.79 -21.15 6.94
C ILE A 113 -14.49 -21.82 6.51
N LEU A 114 -14.40 -23.15 6.61
CA LEU A 114 -13.21 -23.89 6.19
C LEU A 114 -12.86 -23.63 4.73
N LYS A 115 -13.86 -23.62 3.83
CA LYS A 115 -13.66 -23.32 2.41
C LYS A 115 -13.10 -21.91 2.19
N LEU A 116 -13.67 -20.89 2.81
CA LEU A 116 -13.15 -19.51 2.74
C LEU A 116 -11.73 -19.41 3.30
N THR A 117 -11.44 -20.08 4.42
CA THR A 117 -10.08 -20.09 4.97
C THR A 117 -9.10 -20.77 4.02
N PHE A 118 -9.51 -21.85 3.34
CA PHE A 118 -8.68 -22.53 2.36
C PHE A 118 -8.40 -21.65 1.14
N GLU A 119 -9.43 -20.98 0.60
CA GLU A 119 -9.28 -20.02 -0.50
C GLU A 119 -8.32 -18.87 -0.12
N ALA A 120 -8.45 -18.33 1.10
CA ALA A 120 -7.54 -17.32 1.62
C ALA A 120 -6.09 -17.85 1.75
N LEU A 121 -5.91 -19.09 2.24
CA LEU A 121 -4.60 -19.73 2.35
C LEU A 121 -3.98 -20.02 0.98
N GLU A 122 -4.76 -20.42 -0.01
CA GLU A 122 -4.28 -20.59 -1.38
C GLU A 122 -3.85 -19.26 -2.00
N GLY A 123 -4.64 -18.20 -1.81
CA GLY A 123 -4.27 -16.85 -2.21
C GLY A 123 -2.94 -16.39 -1.59
N GLN A 124 -2.79 -16.57 -0.28
CA GLN A 124 -1.53 -16.26 0.42
C GLN A 124 -0.34 -17.09 -0.10
N LYS A 125 -0.56 -18.38 -0.42
CA LYS A 125 0.49 -19.24 -0.97
C LYS A 125 0.98 -18.74 -2.33
N GLN A 126 0.07 -18.28 -3.19
CA GLN A 126 0.43 -17.71 -4.50
C GLN A 126 1.22 -16.41 -4.33
N GLU A 127 0.79 -15.53 -3.44
CA GLU A 127 1.50 -14.28 -3.13
C GLU A 127 2.92 -14.55 -2.60
N LEU A 128 3.08 -15.52 -1.69
CA LEU A 128 4.39 -15.94 -1.18
C LEU A 128 5.30 -16.49 -2.29
N GLN A 129 4.74 -17.21 -3.28
CA GLN A 129 5.52 -17.68 -4.42
C GLN A 129 6.02 -16.51 -5.29
N HIS A 130 5.17 -15.51 -5.52
CA HIS A 130 5.55 -14.30 -6.26
C HIS A 130 6.66 -13.53 -5.52
N ILE A 131 6.47 -13.25 -4.22
CA ILE A 131 7.46 -12.57 -3.38
C ILE A 131 8.79 -13.32 -3.39
N LYS A 132 8.77 -14.66 -3.30
CA LYS A 132 9.99 -15.47 -3.34
C LYS A 132 10.71 -15.34 -4.69
N SER A 133 9.96 -15.26 -5.79
CA SER A 133 10.49 -15.04 -7.13
C SER A 133 11.14 -13.65 -7.23
N ASP A 134 10.45 -12.61 -6.78
CA ASP A 134 10.95 -11.23 -6.81
C ASP A 134 12.21 -11.07 -5.97
N VAL A 135 12.23 -11.63 -4.75
CA VAL A 135 13.41 -11.61 -3.88
C VAL A 135 14.59 -12.31 -4.54
N LYS A 136 14.36 -13.43 -5.24
CA LYS A 136 15.41 -14.14 -5.98
C LYS A 136 15.93 -13.28 -7.13
N ASP A 137 15.03 -12.68 -7.91
CA ASP A 137 15.39 -11.83 -9.04
C ASP A 137 16.19 -10.60 -8.60
N LEU A 138 15.73 -9.89 -7.56
CA LEU A 138 16.44 -8.76 -6.96
C LEU A 138 17.83 -9.16 -6.49
N ARG A 139 17.97 -10.33 -5.85
CA ARG A 139 19.26 -10.83 -5.39
C ARG A 139 20.21 -11.13 -6.55
N GLU A 140 19.71 -11.70 -7.64
CA GLU A 140 20.52 -12.10 -8.79
C GLU A 140 20.88 -10.92 -9.70
N ASN A 141 19.97 -9.96 -9.85
CA ASN A 141 20.16 -8.77 -10.69
C ASN A 141 20.80 -7.58 -9.97
N ALA A 142 20.94 -7.62 -8.65
CA ALA A 142 21.67 -6.60 -7.91
C ALA A 142 23.12 -6.45 -8.43
N PRO A 143 23.69 -5.24 -8.41
CA PRO A 143 25.12 -5.05 -8.67
C PRO A 143 25.96 -5.76 -7.59
N LEU A 144 27.23 -6.02 -7.89
CA LEU A 144 28.16 -6.57 -6.91
C LEU A 144 28.34 -5.64 -5.70
N PHE A 145 28.34 -6.24 -4.52
CA PHE A 145 28.74 -5.55 -3.30
C PHE A 145 30.27 -5.44 -3.20
N ALA A 146 30.73 -4.64 -2.24
CA ALA A 146 32.15 -4.37 -2.05
C ALA A 146 33.00 -5.65 -1.92
N VAL A 147 32.53 -6.60 -1.10
CA VAL A 147 33.22 -7.89 -0.86
C VAL A 147 33.39 -8.68 -2.16
N GLU A 148 32.35 -8.72 -3.00
CA GLU A 148 32.34 -9.48 -4.25
C GLU A 148 33.18 -8.79 -5.34
N CYS A 149 33.24 -7.45 -5.32
CA CYS A 149 34.18 -6.69 -6.14
C CYS A 149 35.64 -6.98 -5.76
N ASP A 150 35.92 -7.11 -4.46
CA ASP A 150 37.24 -7.47 -3.96
C ASP A 150 37.63 -8.90 -4.36
N GLU A 151 36.69 -9.84 -4.36
CA GLU A 151 36.91 -11.20 -4.84
C GLU A 151 37.39 -11.22 -6.30
N ILE A 152 36.69 -10.52 -7.19
CA ILE A 152 37.09 -10.39 -8.61
C ILE A 152 38.46 -9.71 -8.71
N SER A 153 38.64 -8.60 -7.98
CA SER A 153 39.91 -7.86 -8.00
C SER A 153 41.08 -8.71 -7.52
N ASN A 154 40.88 -9.56 -6.51
CA ASN A 154 41.89 -10.47 -5.98
C ASN A 154 42.15 -11.66 -6.91
N ALA A 155 41.12 -12.16 -7.60
CA ALA A 155 41.29 -13.16 -8.66
C ALA A 155 42.15 -12.60 -9.81
N VAL A 156 41.84 -11.39 -10.28
CA VAL A 156 42.61 -10.68 -11.32
C VAL A 156 44.05 -10.46 -10.87
N LYS A 157 44.26 -9.97 -9.64
CA LYS A 157 45.62 -9.76 -9.08
C LYS A 157 46.44 -11.05 -9.09
N ARG A 158 45.87 -12.14 -8.58
CA ARG A 158 46.53 -13.46 -8.52
C ARG A 158 46.89 -13.97 -9.91
N HIS A 159 45.93 -13.96 -10.84
CA HIS A 159 46.14 -14.45 -12.20
C HIS A 159 47.14 -13.59 -12.97
N GLY A 160 47.04 -12.26 -12.86
CA GLY A 160 47.99 -11.34 -13.48
C GLY A 160 49.42 -11.50 -12.98
N VAL A 161 49.63 -11.76 -11.68
CA VAL A 161 50.96 -12.08 -11.13
C VAL A 161 51.51 -13.37 -11.76
N ALA A 162 50.69 -14.41 -11.89
CA ALA A 162 51.10 -15.67 -12.50
C ALA A 162 51.50 -15.47 -13.98
N LEU A 163 50.69 -14.75 -14.75
CA LEU A 163 50.95 -14.46 -16.16
C LEU A 163 52.21 -13.61 -16.39
N LEU A 164 52.57 -12.75 -15.45
CA LEU A 164 53.78 -11.93 -15.52
C LEU A 164 55.04 -12.70 -15.10
N GLY A 165 54.92 -13.92 -14.56
CA GLY A 165 56.05 -14.73 -14.09
C GLY A 165 56.39 -14.54 -12.60
N GLY A 166 55.44 -14.04 -11.79
CA GLY A 166 55.60 -13.86 -10.35
C GLY A 166 56.02 -12.44 -9.94
N LYS A 167 55.95 -12.12 -8.63
CA LYS A 167 56.19 -10.76 -8.12
C LYS A 167 57.64 -10.27 -8.28
N GLN A 168 58.60 -11.20 -8.38
CA GLN A 168 60.02 -10.88 -8.55
C GLN A 168 60.43 -10.76 -10.03
N SER A 169 59.53 -11.11 -10.96
CA SER A 169 59.81 -11.01 -12.40
C SER A 169 60.02 -9.56 -12.84
N ASN A 170 60.84 -9.38 -13.88
CA ASN A 170 61.09 -8.07 -14.46
C ASN A 170 59.82 -7.46 -15.05
N ALA A 171 58.98 -8.29 -15.70
CA ALA A 171 57.72 -7.86 -16.29
C ALA A 171 56.72 -7.36 -15.25
N TYR A 172 56.66 -7.98 -14.06
CA TYR A 172 55.81 -7.50 -12.97
C TYR A 172 56.29 -6.19 -12.36
N GLN A 173 57.61 -6.02 -12.23
CA GLN A 173 58.19 -4.79 -11.69
C GLN A 173 58.09 -3.62 -12.69
N HIS A 174 58.06 -3.90 -13.99
CA HIS A 174 57.86 -2.88 -15.01
C HIS A 174 56.41 -2.35 -15.04
N ALA A 175 56.19 -1.16 -14.47
CA ALA A 175 54.86 -0.55 -14.29
C ALA A 175 54.01 -0.50 -15.58
N GLY A 176 54.63 -0.21 -16.73
CA GLY A 176 53.93 -0.13 -18.02
C GLY A 176 53.41 -1.48 -18.54
N ILE A 177 54.15 -2.58 -18.34
CA ILE A 177 53.75 -3.92 -18.81
C ILE A 177 52.71 -4.47 -17.86
N ARG A 178 52.98 -4.39 -16.55
CA ARG A 178 52.02 -4.73 -15.50
C ARG A 178 50.67 -4.03 -15.73
N GLY A 179 50.68 -2.72 -15.95
CA GLY A 179 49.47 -1.94 -16.18
C GLY A 179 48.71 -2.35 -17.44
N LYS A 180 49.41 -2.72 -18.53
CA LYS A 180 48.79 -3.23 -19.76
C LYS A 180 48.11 -4.58 -19.54
N VAL A 181 48.78 -5.52 -18.85
CA VAL A 181 48.22 -6.85 -18.57
C VAL A 181 46.95 -6.76 -17.72
N TYR A 182 46.97 -5.99 -16.62
CA TYR A 182 45.77 -5.85 -15.79
C TYR A 182 44.63 -5.17 -16.53
N ARG A 183 44.92 -4.15 -17.33
CA ARG A 183 43.91 -3.48 -18.14
C ARG A 183 43.29 -4.43 -19.16
N ASP A 184 44.08 -5.29 -19.78
CA ASP A 184 43.60 -6.26 -20.77
C ASP A 184 42.67 -7.31 -20.13
N ILE A 185 43.06 -7.85 -18.96
CA ILE A 185 42.21 -8.77 -18.19
C ILE A 185 40.85 -8.13 -17.86
N TYR A 186 40.87 -6.88 -17.36
CA TYR A 186 39.63 -6.16 -17.07
C TYR A 186 38.82 -5.86 -18.34
N ASN A 187 39.44 -5.46 -19.44
CA ASN A 187 38.76 -5.19 -20.69
C ASN A 187 38.06 -6.43 -21.25
N GLN A 188 38.70 -7.61 -21.19
CA GLN A 188 38.06 -8.86 -21.58
C GLN A 188 36.85 -9.14 -20.68
N LEU A 189 37.02 -9.06 -19.36
CA LEU A 189 35.92 -9.26 -18.42
C LEU A 189 34.73 -8.32 -18.72
N TYR A 190 35.02 -7.06 -18.97
CA TYR A 190 34.04 -6.02 -19.25
C TYR A 190 33.32 -6.24 -20.58
N ARG A 191 34.05 -6.72 -21.59
CA ARG A 191 33.50 -7.08 -22.90
C ARG A 191 32.50 -8.24 -22.81
N GLU A 192 32.82 -9.28 -22.05
CA GLU A 192 31.94 -10.45 -21.87
C GLU A 192 30.61 -10.09 -21.18
N PHE A 193 30.64 -9.13 -20.27
CA PHE A 193 29.44 -8.69 -19.53
C PHE A 193 28.76 -7.44 -20.11
N GLY A 194 29.34 -6.79 -21.13
CA GLY A 194 28.82 -5.55 -21.69
C GLY A 194 28.79 -4.37 -20.71
N VAL A 195 29.73 -4.34 -19.76
CA VAL A 195 29.81 -3.31 -18.69
C VAL A 195 31.11 -2.53 -18.78
N THR A 196 31.20 -1.38 -18.12
CA THR A 196 32.43 -0.58 -18.03
C THR A 196 33.20 -0.78 -16.73
N SER A 197 32.61 -1.50 -15.77
CA SER A 197 33.20 -1.78 -14.46
C SER A 197 32.69 -3.11 -13.93
N HIS A 198 33.56 -3.86 -13.25
CA HIS A 198 33.15 -5.10 -12.58
C HIS A 198 32.09 -4.85 -11.51
N LYS A 199 32.03 -3.63 -10.94
CA LYS A 199 31.01 -3.21 -9.97
C LYS A 199 29.58 -3.28 -10.53
N ALA A 200 29.43 -3.14 -11.85
CA ALA A 200 28.14 -3.20 -12.54
C ALA A 200 27.75 -4.62 -12.97
N ILE A 201 28.61 -5.62 -12.75
CA ILE A 201 28.27 -7.01 -13.01
C ILE A 201 27.15 -7.42 -12.05
N LYS A 202 26.14 -8.11 -12.58
CA LYS A 202 25.06 -8.68 -11.77
C LYS A 202 25.60 -9.72 -10.81
N ARG A 203 25.12 -9.72 -9.57
CA ARG A 203 25.55 -10.61 -8.50
C ARG A 203 25.42 -12.08 -8.84
N GLY A 204 24.35 -12.46 -9.57
CA GLY A 204 24.18 -13.82 -10.08
C GLY A 204 25.30 -14.29 -11.02
N HIS A 205 26.08 -13.38 -11.59
CA HIS A 205 27.18 -13.68 -12.51
C HIS A 205 28.57 -13.69 -11.84
N LEU A 206 28.67 -13.53 -10.52
CA LEU A 206 29.96 -13.51 -9.81
C LEU A 206 30.82 -14.76 -10.08
N ALA A 207 30.20 -15.94 -10.03
CA ALA A 207 30.89 -17.21 -10.27
C ALA A 207 31.41 -17.30 -11.71
N LEU A 208 30.61 -16.85 -12.68
CA LEU A 208 30.99 -16.81 -14.09
C LEU A 208 32.12 -15.79 -14.32
N ALA A 209 32.05 -14.61 -13.71
CA ALA A 209 33.09 -13.58 -13.79
C ALA A 209 34.44 -14.11 -13.27
N THR A 210 34.43 -14.81 -12.14
CA THR A 210 35.63 -15.44 -11.57
C THR A 210 36.20 -16.51 -12.52
N LYS A 211 35.34 -17.31 -13.15
CA LYS A 211 35.75 -18.32 -14.13
C LYS A 211 36.38 -17.69 -15.38
N ILE A 212 35.80 -16.61 -15.90
CA ILE A 212 36.36 -15.87 -17.05
C ILE A 212 37.74 -15.33 -16.73
N VAL A 213 37.93 -14.73 -15.54
CA VAL A 213 39.23 -14.23 -15.10
C VAL A 213 40.25 -15.36 -15.00
N GLY A 214 39.88 -16.51 -14.44
CA GLY A 214 40.79 -17.66 -14.31
C GLY A 214 41.15 -18.33 -15.64
N ALA A 215 40.26 -18.26 -16.63
CA ALA A 215 40.47 -18.80 -17.98
C ALA A 215 41.18 -17.81 -18.93
N TYR A 216 41.46 -16.59 -18.48
CA TYR A 216 42.10 -15.57 -19.30
C TYR A 216 43.49 -16.02 -19.77
N THR A 217 43.78 -15.77 -21.05
CA THR A 217 45.08 -16.05 -21.67
C THR A 217 45.62 -14.77 -22.30
N LEU A 218 46.95 -14.60 -22.27
CA LEU A 218 47.60 -13.41 -22.81
C LEU A 218 47.47 -13.37 -24.34
N PRO A 219 47.13 -12.21 -24.93
CA PRO A 219 47.36 -11.97 -26.34
C PRO A 219 48.82 -12.18 -26.71
N ILE A 220 49.07 -12.70 -27.92
CA ILE A 220 50.41 -13.03 -28.43
C ILE A 220 51.39 -11.85 -28.23
N VAL A 221 50.97 -10.64 -28.62
CA VAL A 221 51.75 -9.41 -28.51
C VAL A 221 52.16 -9.08 -27.06
N LEU A 222 51.32 -9.37 -26.07
CA LEU A 222 51.64 -9.16 -24.66
C LEU A 222 52.54 -10.28 -24.14
N SER A 223 52.27 -11.53 -24.52
CA SER A 223 53.08 -12.69 -24.12
C SER A 223 54.53 -12.56 -24.59
N GLU A 224 54.75 -12.21 -25.87
CA GLU A 224 56.09 -11.99 -26.43
C GLU A 224 56.85 -10.88 -25.70
N LYS A 225 56.18 -9.75 -25.44
CA LYS A 225 56.78 -8.62 -24.70
C LYS A 225 57.17 -9.01 -23.28
N ILE A 226 56.32 -9.77 -22.59
CA ILE A 226 56.60 -10.26 -21.24
C ILE A 226 57.81 -11.18 -21.25
N ASN A 227 57.88 -12.11 -22.21
CA ASN A 227 59.00 -13.03 -22.35
C ASN A 227 60.32 -12.27 -22.58
N ILE A 228 60.34 -11.32 -23.51
CA ILE A 228 61.52 -10.48 -23.78
C ILE A 228 62.00 -9.77 -22.52
N VAL A 229 61.10 -9.12 -21.77
CA VAL A 229 61.49 -8.37 -20.57
C VAL A 229 61.92 -9.29 -19.43
N ASN A 230 61.29 -10.46 -19.28
CA ASN A 230 61.69 -11.43 -18.26
C ASN A 230 63.03 -12.10 -18.58
N SER A 231 63.42 -12.22 -19.85
CA SER A 231 64.73 -12.75 -20.25
C SER A 231 65.88 -11.75 -20.11
N GLN A 232 65.62 -10.47 -19.81
CA GLN A 232 66.66 -9.48 -19.57
C GLN A 232 67.35 -9.73 -18.22
N ILE A 233 68.69 -9.75 -18.22
CA ILE A 233 69.47 -9.82 -16.98
C ILE A 233 69.35 -8.48 -16.27
N LYS A 234 68.85 -8.48 -15.04
CA LYS A 234 68.99 -7.31 -14.15
C LYS A 234 70.44 -7.20 -13.71
N PHE A 235 71.15 -6.20 -14.22
CA PHE A 235 72.37 -5.72 -13.59
C PHE A 235 71.98 -4.93 -12.34
N SER A 236 71.74 -5.64 -11.25
CA SER A 236 71.66 -5.06 -9.91
C SER A 236 72.82 -5.63 -9.11
N GLU A 237 73.74 -4.74 -8.75
CA GLU A 237 75.00 -4.91 -7.99
C GLU A 237 76.26 -5.26 -8.82
N MET A 238 76.93 -4.20 -9.28
CA MET A 238 78.36 -4.01 -9.01
C MET A 238 78.52 -2.75 -8.18
#